data_AF-H5YIY9-F1
#
_entry.id   AF-H5YIY9-F1
#
_cell.length_a   1.000
_cell.length_b   1.000
_cell.length_c   1.000
_cell.angle_alpha   90.00
_cell.angle_beta   90.00
_cell.angle_gamma   90.00
#
_symmetry.space_group_name_H-M   'P 1'
#
loop_
_entity.id
_entity.type
_entity.pdbx_description
1 polymer ?
#
loop_
_entity_poly.entity_id
_entity_poly.type
_entity_poly.pdbx_seq_one_letter_code
_entity_poly.pdbx_strand_id
1 'polypeptide(L)' 'MTHSALRPMDAFDPDEPAILHDQLSDTIITWTAEQADDFRRASRPGEGGTVIWRAYVFDGWGHVLGG' A
#
# COMPACT_ATOMS: atom_id res chain seq x y z
N MET A 1 -3.64 22.55 -0.99
CA MET A 1 -4.29 21.30 -1.43
C MET A 1 -3.36 20.18 -1.01
N THR A 2 -3.68 19.43 0.04
CA THR A 2 -2.88 18.26 0.41
C THR A 2 -3.82 17.08 0.42
N HIS A 3 -4.02 16.53 -0.77
CA HIS A 3 -4.59 15.21 -0.95
C HIS A 3 -3.57 14.25 -0.31
N SER A 4 -3.93 13.66 0.83
CA SER A 4 -3.48 12.31 1.22
C SER A 4 -4.34 11.89 2.41
N ALA A 5 -5.55 11.42 2.09
CA ALA A 5 -6.41 10.72 3.04
C ALA A 5 -5.84 9.35 3.44
N LEU A 6 -4.72 8.94 2.83
CA LEU A 6 -4.07 7.66 3.02
C LEU A 6 -3.06 7.73 4.16
N ARG A 7 -3.04 6.65 4.94
CA ARG A 7 -2.15 6.41 6.05
C ARG A 7 -0.76 5.97 5.54
N PRO A 8 0.31 6.23 6.31
CA PRO A 8 1.66 5.79 5.94
C PRO A 8 1.76 4.27 5.91
N MET A 9 2.55 3.72 4.97
CA MET A 9 2.73 2.28 4.78
C MET A 9 3.35 1.56 5.98
N ASP A 10 4.03 2.25 6.89
CA ASP A 10 4.58 1.65 8.12
C ASP A 10 3.51 1.00 9.01
N ALA A 11 2.27 1.50 8.95
CA ALA A 11 1.15 0.99 9.74
C ALA A 11 0.22 0.04 8.95
N PHE A 12 0.60 -0.31 7.72
CA PHE A 12 -0.20 -1.15 6.85
C PHE A 12 -0.23 -2.59 7.37
N ASP A 13 -1.44 -3.15 7.55
CA ASP A 13 -1.63 -4.58 7.81
C ASP A 13 -1.96 -5.33 6.52
N PRO A 14 -1.04 -6.18 6.00
CA PRO A 14 -1.29 -6.94 4.79
C PRO A 14 -2.35 -8.06 4.96
N ASP A 15 -2.76 -8.42 6.19
CA ASP A 15 -3.85 -9.40 6.40
C ASP A 15 -5.26 -8.80 6.21
N GLU A 16 -5.40 -7.47 6.18
CA GLU A 16 -6.69 -6.81 6.01
C GLU A 16 -6.90 -6.27 4.59
N PRO A 17 -8.13 -6.35 4.04
CA PRO A 17 -8.43 -5.75 2.75
C PRO A 17 -8.32 -4.22 2.82
N ALA A 18 -7.55 -3.66 1.89
CA ALA A 18 -7.18 -2.25 1.91
C ALA A 18 -7.10 -1.69 0.48
N ILE A 19 -6.88 -0.38 0.39
CA ILE A 19 -6.45 0.28 -0.83
C ILE A 19 -5.02 0.77 -0.62
N LEU A 20 -4.15 0.56 -1.60
CA LEU A 20 -2.78 1.06 -1.63
C LEU A 20 -2.65 2.09 -2.75
N HIS A 21 -1.92 3.16 -2.52
CA HIS A 21 -1.58 4.10 -3.58
C HIS A 21 -0.20 3.78 -4.13
N ASP A 22 -0.13 3.53 -5.43
CA ASP A 22 1.13 3.36 -6.15
C ASP A 22 1.64 4.72 -6.64
N GLN A 23 2.76 5.16 -6.10
CA GLN A 23 3.41 6.43 -6.44
C GLN A 23 3.92 6.45 -7.88
N LEU A 24 4.29 5.30 -8.45
CA LEU A 24 4.84 5.23 -9.82
C LEU A 24 3.77 5.56 -10.86
N SER A 25 2.57 5.01 -10.69
CA SER A 25 1.47 5.13 -11.66
C SER A 25 0.36 6.08 -11.20
N ASP A 26 0.52 6.71 -10.03
CA ASP A 26 -0.47 7.59 -9.39
C ASP A 26 -1.87 6.92 -9.34
N THR A 27 -1.91 5.64 -8.97
CA THR A 27 -3.11 4.80 -9.07
C THR A 27 -3.41 4.11 -7.75
N ILE A 28 -4.69 4.00 -7.42
CA ILE A 28 -5.17 3.21 -6.29
C ILE A 28 -5.30 1.74 -6.69
N ILE A 29 -4.55 0.88 -6.00
CA ILE A 29 -4.56 -0.56 -6.12
C ILE A 29 -5.39 -1.14 -4.98
N THR A 30 -6.35 -2.01 -5.30
CA THR A 30 -7.06 -2.77 -4.28
C THR A 30 -6.15 -3.88 -3.75
N TRP A 31 -5.92 -3.87 -2.45
CA TRP A 31 -5.16 -4.90 -1.76
C TRP A 31 -6.08 -6.01 -1.24
N THR A 32 -5.72 -7.25 -1.54
CA THR A 32 -6.36 -8.44 -0.98
C THR A 32 -5.34 -9.22 -0.16
N ALA A 33 -5.78 -9.78 0.97
CA ALA A 33 -4.95 -10.58 1.87
C ALA A 33 -4.38 -11.85 1.20
N GLU A 34 -4.84 -12.21 0.00
CA GLU A 34 -4.34 -13.35 -0.77
C GLU A 34 -2.83 -13.26 -1.07
N GLN A 35 -2.29 -12.04 -1.16
CA GLN A 35 -0.88 -11.80 -1.46
C GLN A 35 -0.07 -11.35 -0.22
N ALA A 36 -0.65 -11.43 0.97
CA ALA A 36 -0.03 -11.01 2.23
C ALA A 36 1.31 -11.71 2.51
N ASP A 37 1.36 -13.02 2.35
CA ASP A 37 2.59 -13.81 2.53
C ASP A 37 3.70 -13.44 1.52
N ASP A 38 3.33 -13.10 0.29
CA ASP A 38 4.30 -12.66 -0.72
C ASP A 38 4.81 -11.25 -0.40
N PHE A 39 3.92 -10.35 -0.03
CA PHE A 39 4.27 -9.00 0.36
C PHE A 39 5.18 -8.97 1.58
N ARG A 40 4.89 -9.71 2.65
CA ARG A 40 5.79 -9.77 3.82
C ARG A 40 7.21 -10.27 3.48
N ARG A 41 7.33 -11.17 2.50
CA ARG A 41 8.64 -11.76 2.12
C ARG A 41 9.40 -10.94 1.09
N ALA A 42 8.70 -10.34 0.14
CA ALA A 42 9.30 -9.65 -1.01
C ALA A 42 9.27 -8.12 -0.90
N SER A 43 8.41 -7.56 -0.05
CA SER A 43 8.36 -6.11 0.18
C SER A 43 9.65 -5.64 0.84
N ARG A 44 10.03 -4.41 0.50
CA ARG A 44 11.20 -3.75 1.05
C ARG A 44 10.87 -2.29 1.32
N PRO A 45 11.36 -1.70 2.42
CA PRO A 45 11.23 -0.27 2.63
C PRO A 45 12.00 0.49 1.54
N GLY A 46 11.36 1.51 0.97
CA GLY A 46 11.92 2.47 0.04
C GLY A 46 12.28 3.78 0.71
N GLU A 47 12.71 4.77 -0.08
CA GLU A 47 12.92 6.13 0.44
C GLU A 47 11.60 6.81 0.77
N GLY A 48 11.63 7.72 1.76
CA GLY A 48 10.48 8.58 2.08
C GLY A 48 9.29 7.87 2.73
N GLY A 49 9.46 6.69 3.32
CA GLY A 49 8.37 5.93 3.95
C GLY A 49 7.54 5.13 2.95
N THR A 50 8.06 4.93 1.74
CA THR A 50 7.44 4.06 0.73
C THR A 50 7.76 2.59 0.97
N VAL A 51 6.95 1.71 0.41
CA VAL A 51 7.20 0.27 0.36
C VAL A 51 7.26 -0.19 -1.08
N ILE A 52 8.40 -0.76 -1.46
CA ILE A 52 8.64 -1.32 -2.79
C ILE A 52 8.25 -2.79 -2.76
N TRP A 53 7.32 -3.19 -3.62
CA TRP A 53 6.94 -4.59 -3.78
C TRP A 53 6.65 -4.90 -5.25
N ARG A 54 7.34 -5.92 -5.78
CA ARG A 54 7.30 -6.27 -7.21
C ARG A 54 7.67 -5.07 -8.08
N ALA A 55 6.72 -4.55 -8.86
CA ALA A 55 6.89 -3.39 -9.73
C ALA A 55 6.18 -2.13 -9.19
N TYR A 56 5.67 -2.20 -7.96
CA TYR A 56 4.93 -1.12 -7.31
C TYR A 56 5.77 -0.40 -6.25
N VAL A 57 5.49 0.87 -6.06
CA VAL A 57 6.04 1.69 -4.98
C VAL A 57 4.87 2.33 -4.24
N PHE A 58 4.52 1.75 -3.10
CA PHE A 58 3.39 2.24 -2.32
C PHE A 58 3.83 3.33 -1.35
N ASP A 59 3.22 4.51 -1.41
CA ASP A 59 3.47 5.61 -0.47
C ASP A 59 2.35 5.78 0.56
N GLY A 60 1.21 5.10 0.38
CA GLY A 60 0.14 5.15 1.36
C GLY A 60 -0.90 4.04 1.21
N TRP A 61 -1.67 3.83 2.27
CA TRP A 61 -2.77 2.86 2.33
C TRP A 61 -4.03 3.42 3.00
N GLY A 62 -5.17 2.80 2.75
CA GLY A 62 -6.44 3.13 3.40
C GLY A 62 -7.32 1.90 3.53
N HIS A 63 -8.36 1.97 4.36
CA HIS A 63 -9.36 0.90 4.37
C HIS A 63 -10.18 0.95 3.08
N VAL A 64 -10.54 -0.22 2.55
CA VAL A 64 -11.65 -0.32 1.61
C VAL A 64 -12.88 0.23 2.34
N LEU A 65 -13.41 1.36 1.86
CA LEU A 65 -14.69 1.87 2.33
C LEU A 65 -15.76 0.87 1.87
N GLY A 66 -16.02 -0.14 2.70
CA GLY A 66 -17.18 -1.00 2.57
C GLY A 66 -18.43 -0.14 2.70
N GLY A 67 -19.24 -0.11 1.66
CA GLY A 67 -20.60 0.43 1.69
C GLY A 67 -21.55 -0.52 2.38
#